data_AF-A0A7G2S2X0-F1
#
_entry.id   AF-A0A7G2S2X0-F1
#
_cell.length_a   1.000
_cell.length_b   1.000
_cell.length_c   1.000
_cell.angle_alpha   90.00
_cell.angle_beta   90.00
_cell.angle_gamma   90.00
#
_symmetry.space_group_name_H-M   'P 1'
#
loop_
_entity.id
_entity.type
_entity.pdbx_description
1 polymer ?
#
loop_
_entity_poly.entity_id
_entity_poly.type
_entity_poly.pdbx_seq_one_letter_code
_entity_poly.pdbx_strand_id
1 'polypeptide(L)'
;MSEAQEVTIYAEARFALEQWGIWSRTAGPAPKGAISWMGPIVDRQIGQIVDDDGRPVQVWEDAACQSFDEHVMTHIRQHNPPAFMALKLYYAFPDGDDYRALSKTVLAKRLRVSRVTAIKRLEIGESMVAAMLAMAA
;
A
#
# COMPACT_ATOMS: atom_id res chain seq x y z
N MET A 1 -0.52 -9.88 21.25
CA MET A 1 0.55 -9.53 20.30
C MET A 1 1.58 -8.70 21.05
N SER A 2 2.86 -8.98 20.84
CA SER A 2 3.92 -8.10 21.35
C SER A 2 3.98 -6.81 20.52
N GLU A 3 4.48 -5.72 21.10
CA GLU A 3 4.68 -4.43 20.40
C GLU A 3 5.54 -4.59 19.14
N ALA A 4 6.54 -5.49 19.18
CA ALA A 4 7.37 -5.83 18.03
C ALA A 4 6.57 -6.48 16.89
N GLN A 5 5.64 -7.39 17.19
CA GLN A 5 4.78 -8.02 16.17
C GLN A 5 3.81 -7.02 15.53
N GLU A 6 3.27 -6.09 16.31
CA GLU A 6 2.39 -5.04 15.80
C GLU A 6 3.14 -4.11 14.83
N VAL A 7 4.36 -3.70 15.18
CA VAL A 7 5.21 -2.88 14.32
C VAL A 7 5.52 -3.58 12.99
N THR A 8 5.82 -4.89 13.03
CA THR A 8 6.09 -5.67 11.82
C THR A 8 4.88 -5.76 10.89
N ILE A 9 3.70 -6.09 11.41
CA ILE A 9 2.47 -6.23 10.61
C ILE A 9 2.07 -4.91 9.94
N TYR A 10 2.23 -3.76 10.62
CA TYR A 10 1.96 -2.46 10.01
C TYR A 10 3.02 -2.08 8.96
N ALA A 11 4.27 -2.52 9.13
CA ALA A 11 5.31 -2.32 8.12
C ALA A 11 5.02 -3.14 6.86
N GLU A 12 4.61 -4.41 7.01
CA GLU A 12 4.18 -5.28 5.91
C GLU A 12 2.95 -4.75 5.19
N ALA A 13 1.94 -4.27 5.92
CA ALA A 13 0.75 -3.67 5.34
C ALA A 13 1.06 -2.46 4.47
N ARG A 14 1.92 -1.56 4.95
CA ARG A 14 2.39 -0.40 4.18
C ARG A 14 3.22 -0.83 2.99
N PHE A 15 4.06 -1.84 3.15
CA PHE A 15 4.84 -2.39 2.04
C PHE A 15 3.94 -2.94 0.93
N ALA A 16 2.95 -3.77 1.28
CA ALA A 16 1.96 -4.31 0.34
C ALA A 16 1.19 -3.19 -0.39
N LEU A 17 0.79 -2.15 0.34
CA LEU A 17 0.12 -0.96 -0.23
C LEU A 17 1.02 -0.17 -1.18
N GLU A 18 2.31 -0.04 -0.88
CA GLU A 18 3.29 0.58 -1.78
C GLU A 18 3.47 -0.26 -3.05
N GLN A 19 3.59 -1.60 -2.95
CA GLN A 19 3.69 -2.49 -4.10
C GLN A 19 2.43 -2.40 -4.98
N TRP A 20 1.25 -2.53 -4.37
CA TRP A 20 -0.03 -2.38 -5.05
C TRP A 20 -0.18 -0.99 -5.69
N GLY A 21 0.28 0.06 -5.02
CA GLY A 21 0.25 1.42 -5.51
C GLY A 21 1.14 1.65 -6.73
N ILE A 22 2.36 1.10 -6.71
CA ILE A 22 3.27 1.08 -7.86
C ILE A 22 2.62 0.34 -9.02
N TRP A 23 2.17 -0.89 -8.77
CA TRP A 23 1.52 -1.74 -9.76
C TRP A 23 0.32 -1.03 -10.40
N SER A 24 -0.55 -0.42 -9.59
CA SER A 24 -1.74 0.33 -10.05
C SER A 24 -1.41 1.55 -10.92
N ARG A 25 -0.25 2.21 -10.69
CA ARG A 25 0.21 3.33 -11.52
C ARG A 25 0.87 2.87 -12.81
N THR A 26 1.57 1.74 -12.77
CA THR A 26 2.29 1.21 -13.93
C THR A 26 1.40 0.37 -14.82
N ALA A 27 0.29 -0.16 -14.29
CA ALA A 27 -0.57 -1.13 -14.94
C ALA A 27 -2.04 -0.67 -15.04
N GLY A 28 -2.40 -0.02 -16.14
CA GLY A 28 -3.32 -0.73 -17.04
C GLY A 28 -2.51 -1.86 -17.68
N PRO A 29 -3.03 -3.09 -17.79
CA PRO A 29 -2.27 -4.35 -17.82
C PRO A 29 -0.88 -4.18 -18.46
N ALA A 30 0.16 -4.02 -17.64
CA ALA A 30 1.46 -3.61 -18.15
C ALA A 30 2.19 -4.82 -18.75
N PRO A 31 2.97 -4.63 -19.82
CA PRO A 31 3.63 -5.73 -20.51
C PRO A 31 4.70 -6.34 -19.59
N LYS A 32 4.75 -7.67 -19.58
CA LYS A 32 5.82 -8.48 -18.96
C LYS A 32 7.18 -7.78 -19.08
N GLY A 33 7.72 -7.28 -17.97
CA GLY A 33 9.10 -6.76 -17.91
C GLY A 33 9.29 -5.27 -17.61
N ALA A 34 8.25 -4.53 -17.20
CA ALA A 34 8.43 -3.16 -16.71
C ALA A 34 9.08 -3.15 -15.32
N ILE A 35 10.41 -3.04 -15.27
CA ILE A 35 11.13 -2.73 -14.03
C ILE A 35 10.73 -1.31 -13.62
N SER A 36 9.90 -1.22 -12.58
CA SER A 36 9.53 0.06 -11.99
C SER A 36 10.81 0.79 -11.58
N TRP A 37 11.00 2.02 -12.04
CA TRP A 37 12.06 2.95 -11.59
C TRP A 37 11.99 3.22 -10.08
N MET A 38 10.91 2.78 -9.43
CA MET A 38 10.76 2.75 -7.98
C MET A 38 11.46 1.57 -7.29
N GLY A 39 11.83 0.53 -8.04
CA GLY A 39 12.52 -0.69 -7.60
C GLY A 39 13.70 -0.41 -6.69
N PRO A 40 14.67 0.46 -7.02
CA PRO A 40 15.85 0.68 -6.17
C PRO A 40 15.58 1.30 -4.79
N ILE A 41 14.46 2.02 -4.62
CA ILE A 41 14.06 2.61 -3.33
C ILE A 41 13.24 1.61 -2.52
N VAL A 42 12.39 0.84 -3.21
CA VAL A 42 11.66 -0.29 -2.63
C VAL A 42 12.66 -1.35 -2.17
N ASP A 43 13.66 -1.71 -2.98
CA ASP A 43 14.75 -2.63 -2.66
C ASP A 43 15.54 -2.19 -1.41
N ARG A 44 15.70 -0.88 -1.19
CA ARG A 44 16.30 -0.35 0.06
C ARG A 44 15.41 -0.51 1.28
N GLN A 45 14.08 -0.39 1.14
CA GLN A 45 13.13 -0.67 2.22
C GLN A 45 12.92 -2.17 2.45
N ILE A 46 12.90 -2.96 1.38
CA ILE A 46 12.94 -4.43 1.37
C ILE A 46 14.17 -4.93 2.11
N GLY A 47 15.34 -4.34 1.87
CA GLY A 47 16.56 -4.68 2.61
C GLY A 47 16.48 -4.39 4.11
N GLN A 48 15.46 -3.66 4.58
CA GLN A 48 15.20 -3.35 5.99
C GLN A 48 14.00 -4.13 6.57
N ILE A 49 13.12 -4.69 5.73
CA ILE A 49 11.98 -5.52 6.16
C ILE A 49 12.37 -6.97 5.87
N VAL A 50 12.50 -7.75 6.92
CA VAL A 50 12.87 -9.17 6.80
C VAL A 50 11.66 -10.07 7.03
N ASP A 51 11.59 -11.16 6.28
CA ASP A 51 10.64 -12.26 6.54
C ASP A 51 10.99 -13.00 7.84
N ASP A 52 10.16 -13.98 8.22
CA ASP A 52 10.36 -14.79 9.43
C ASP A 52 11.71 -15.54 9.45
N ASP A 53 12.32 -15.75 8.29
CA ASP A 53 13.64 -16.37 8.11
C ASP A 53 14.79 -15.35 8.11
N GLY A 54 14.51 -14.07 8.37
CA GLY A 54 15.49 -12.99 8.44
C GLY A 54 16.01 -12.52 7.08
N ARG A 55 15.32 -12.83 5.98
CA ARG A 55 15.71 -12.45 4.62
C ARG A 55 14.92 -11.24 4.12
N PRO A 56 15.50 -10.38 3.27
CA PRO A 56 14.77 -9.24 2.69
C PRO A 56 13.48 -9.69 1.97
N VAL A 57 12.36 -9.06 2.31
CA VAL A 57 11.05 -9.35 1.68
C VAL A 57 11.09 -9.04 0.19
N GLN A 58 10.79 -10.00 -0.68
CA GLN A 58 10.89 -9.80 -2.14
C GLN A 58 9.83 -8.84 -2.71
N VAL A 59 10.16 -8.16 -3.81
CA VAL A 59 9.22 -7.38 -4.64
C VAL A 59 8.06 -8.28 -5.09
N TRP A 60 6.83 -7.78 -5.03
CA TRP A 60 5.67 -8.55 -5.43
C TRP A 60 5.57 -8.72 -6.95
N GLU A 61 5.35 -9.94 -7.40
CA GLU A 61 5.01 -10.25 -8.79
C GLU A 61 3.59 -9.75 -9.13
N ASP A 62 3.31 -9.53 -10.41
CA ASP A 62 2.00 -9.05 -10.90
C ASP A 62 0.83 -9.89 -10.36
N ALA A 63 0.99 -11.21 -10.26
CA ALA A 63 -0.03 -12.13 -9.74
C ALA A 63 -0.33 -11.88 -8.25
N ALA A 64 0.68 -11.54 -7.45
CA ALA A 64 0.51 -11.21 -6.04
C ALA A 64 -0.19 -9.85 -5.87
N CYS A 65 0.19 -8.85 -6.67
CA CYS A 65 -0.50 -7.54 -6.68
C CYS A 65 -1.96 -7.66 -7.13
N GLN A 66 -2.24 -8.48 -8.16
CA GLN A 66 -3.60 -8.74 -8.63
C GLN A 66 -4.44 -9.43 -7.54
N SER A 67 -3.91 -10.50 -6.92
CA SER A 67 -4.60 -11.20 -5.83
C SER A 67 -4.92 -10.26 -4.67
N PHE A 68 -3.97 -9.41 -4.28
CA PHE A 68 -4.17 -8.40 -3.25
C PHE A 68 -5.24 -7.36 -3.62
N ASP A 69 -5.31 -6.88 -4.87
CA ASP A 69 -6.39 -5.98 -5.30
C ASP A 69 -7.76 -6.66 -5.22
N GLU A 70 -7.85 -7.88 -5.75
CA GLU A 70 -9.09 -8.65 -5.83
C GLU A 70 -9.63 -9.04 -4.44
N HIS A 71 -8.77 -9.26 -3.46
CA HIS A 71 -9.16 -9.80 -2.16
C HIS A 71 -9.14 -8.73 -1.06
N VAL A 72 -8.04 -8.00 -0.91
CA VAL A 72 -7.87 -7.02 0.17
C VAL A 72 -8.48 -5.68 -0.22
N MET A 73 -8.07 -5.11 -1.36
CA MET A 73 -8.52 -3.77 -1.75
C MET A 73 -9.99 -3.75 -2.15
N THR A 74 -10.49 -4.81 -2.78
CA THR A 74 -11.92 -4.98 -3.09
C THR A 74 -12.77 -5.11 -1.82
N HIS A 75 -12.31 -5.84 -0.81
CA HIS A 75 -13.00 -5.90 0.49
C HIS A 75 -13.10 -4.50 1.14
N ILE A 76 -11.98 -3.78 1.23
CA ILE A 76 -11.97 -2.42 1.81
C ILE A 76 -12.86 -1.48 0.98
N ARG A 77 -12.87 -1.60 -0.36
CA ARG A 77 -13.75 -0.82 -1.25
C ARG A 77 -15.23 -1.03 -0.95
N GLN A 78 -15.64 -2.26 -0.62
CA GLN A 78 -17.04 -2.60 -0.34
C GLN A 78 -17.45 -2.21 1.09
N HIS A 79 -16.59 -2.45 2.08
CA HIS A 79 -16.93 -2.28 3.49
C HIS A 79 -16.56 -0.91 4.07
N ASN A 80 -15.56 -0.24 3.50
CA ASN A 80 -15.16 1.11 3.92
C ASN A 80 -14.69 1.96 2.73
N PRO A 81 -15.62 2.39 1.85
CA PRO A 81 -15.29 3.20 0.68
C PRO A 81 -14.45 4.46 0.98
N PRO A 82 -14.68 5.20 2.10
CA PRO A 82 -13.83 6.34 2.46
C PRO A 82 -12.37 5.97 2.76
N ALA A 83 -12.12 4.83 3.42
CA ALA A 83 -10.77 4.34 3.67
C ALA A 83 -10.10 3.86 2.37
N PHE A 84 -10.83 3.12 1.53
CA PHE A 84 -10.36 2.73 0.21
C PHE A 84 -9.94 3.94 -0.64
N MET A 85 -10.77 4.99 -0.68
CA MET A 85 -10.44 6.20 -1.43
C MET A 85 -9.20 6.90 -0.88
N ALA A 86 -9.01 6.90 0.44
CA ALA A 86 -7.79 7.45 1.05
C ALA A 86 -6.55 6.63 0.68
N LEU A 87 -6.62 5.30 0.73
CA LEU A 87 -5.54 4.40 0.31
C LEU A 87 -5.21 4.57 -1.17
N LYS A 88 -6.21 4.53 -2.05
CA LYS A 88 -6.03 4.73 -3.49
C LYS A 88 -5.37 6.08 -3.78
N LEU A 89 -5.89 7.15 -3.19
CA LEU A 89 -5.34 8.48 -3.40
C LEU A 89 -3.98 8.69 -2.76
N TYR A 90 -3.60 7.93 -1.73
CA TYR A 90 -2.31 8.07 -1.04
C TYR A 90 -1.21 7.15 -1.59
N TYR A 91 -1.56 5.95 -2.04
CA TYR A 91 -0.61 4.94 -2.50
C TYR A 91 -0.62 4.75 -4.01
N ALA A 92 -1.72 5.02 -4.73
CA ALA A 92 -1.91 4.64 -6.14
C ALA A 92 -2.31 5.82 -7.05
N PHE A 93 -1.84 7.04 -6.74
CA PHE A 93 -2.18 8.33 -7.39
C PHE A 93 -2.70 8.23 -8.85
N PRO A 94 -3.74 9.00 -9.25
CA PRO A 94 -4.12 9.09 -10.66
C PRO A 94 -2.92 9.52 -11.52
N ASP A 95 -2.86 8.99 -12.74
CA ASP A 95 -1.83 9.26 -13.75
C ASP A 95 -1.44 10.75 -13.83
N GLY A 96 -0.13 11.01 -13.91
CA GLY A 96 0.44 12.34 -14.18
C GLY A 96 0.88 13.16 -12.97
N ASP A 97 0.96 12.58 -11.76
CA ASP A 97 1.59 13.25 -10.61
C ASP A 97 2.93 12.57 -10.26
N ASP A 98 4.04 13.16 -10.72
CA ASP A 98 5.41 12.68 -10.53
C ASP A 98 5.87 12.69 -9.06
N TYR A 99 5.08 13.29 -8.17
CA TYR A 99 5.40 13.37 -6.75
C TYR A 99 4.97 12.11 -5.99
N ARG A 100 5.91 11.17 -5.97
CA ARG A 100 5.95 9.89 -5.24
C ARG A 100 5.66 9.95 -3.72
N ALA A 101 5.32 11.11 -3.17
CA ALA A 101 4.95 11.27 -1.78
C ALA A 101 3.87 12.35 -1.64
N LEU A 102 2.60 11.98 -1.79
CA LEU A 102 1.54 12.86 -1.32
C LEU A 102 1.70 13.04 0.19
N SER A 103 2.01 14.25 0.62
CA SER A 103 1.89 14.56 2.03
C SER A 103 0.44 14.38 2.48
N LYS A 104 0.24 14.05 3.77
CA LYS A 104 -1.10 13.97 4.40
C LYS A 104 -1.94 15.26 4.18
N THR A 105 -1.28 16.39 3.93
CA THR A 105 -1.93 17.66 3.56
C THR A 105 -2.48 17.64 2.13
N VAL A 106 -1.73 17.12 1.16
CA VAL A 106 -2.23 17.02 -0.23
C VAL A 106 -3.31 15.95 -0.33
N LEU A 107 -3.20 14.85 0.42
CA LEU A 107 -4.28 13.86 0.56
C LEU A 107 -5.60 14.52 1.01
N ALA A 108 -5.53 15.37 2.04
CA ALA A 108 -6.70 16.10 2.54
C ALA A 108 -7.34 17.00 1.48
N LYS A 109 -6.51 17.71 0.70
CA LYS A 109 -6.96 18.55 -0.43
C LYS A 109 -7.68 17.73 -1.49
N ARG A 110 -7.12 16.57 -1.88
CA ARG A 110 -7.72 15.67 -2.89
C ARG A 110 -9.04 15.05 -2.41
N LEU A 111 -9.08 14.64 -1.14
CA LEU A 111 -10.29 14.09 -0.51
C LEU A 111 -11.35 15.17 -0.20
N ARG A 112 -11.00 16.46 -0.29
CA ARG A 112 -11.87 17.60 0.09
C ARG A 112 -12.37 17.51 1.53
N VAL A 113 -11.50 17.12 2.45
CA VAL A 113 -11.79 17.00 3.89
C VAL A 113 -10.69 17.65 4.74
N SER A 114 -10.93 17.76 6.05
CA SER A 114 -9.89 18.22 6.98
C SER A 114 -8.68 17.28 6.98
N ARG A 115 -7.49 17.82 7.30
CA ARG A 115 -6.26 17.01 7.45
C ARG A 115 -6.45 15.87 8.44
N VAL A 116 -7.10 16.12 9.58
CA VAL A 116 -7.37 15.11 10.61
C VAL A 116 -8.24 13.99 10.05
N THR A 117 -9.30 14.33 9.30
CA THR A 117 -10.18 13.33 8.68
C THR A 117 -9.45 12.49 7.64
N ALA A 118 -8.62 13.12 6.81
CA ALA A 118 -7.83 12.40 5.81
C ALA A 118 -6.85 11.41 6.44
N ILE A 119 -6.15 11.84 7.50
CA ILE A 119 -5.23 11.00 8.27
C ILE A 119 -5.96 9.81 8.88
N LYS A 120 -7.09 10.04 9.56
CA LYS A 120 -7.87 8.96 10.16
C LYS A 120 -8.35 7.93 9.13
N ARG A 121 -8.80 8.38 7.95
CA ARG A 121 -9.24 7.47 6.88
C ARG A 121 -8.08 6.63 6.34
N LEU A 122 -6.90 7.23 6.21
CA LEU A 122 -5.69 6.52 5.80
C LEU A 122 -5.29 5.49 6.84
N GLU A 123 -5.23 5.88 8.12
CA GLU A 123 -4.88 4.99 9.24
C GLU A 123 -5.87 3.83 9.36
N ILE A 124 -7.18 4.08 9.27
CA ILE A 124 -8.18 3.01 9.23
C ILE A 124 -7.93 2.05 8.06
N GLY A 125 -7.60 2.57 6.88
CA GLY A 125 -7.28 1.75 5.72
C GLY A 125 -6.05 0.87 5.96
N GLU A 126 -4.95 1.43 6.45
CA GLU A 126 -3.73 0.70 6.79
C GLU A 126 -3.99 -0.37 7.86
N SER A 127 -4.78 -0.07 8.89
CA SER A 127 -5.19 -1.04 9.91
C SER A 127 -6.03 -2.18 9.35
N MET A 128 -6.93 -1.90 8.39
CA MET A 128 -7.71 -2.95 7.73
C MET A 128 -6.82 -3.88 6.90
N VAL A 129 -5.84 -3.34 6.17
CA VAL A 129 -4.86 -4.15 5.44
C VAL A 129 -4.03 -5.00 6.40
N ALA A 130 -3.49 -4.40 7.45
CA ALA A 130 -2.73 -5.09 8.49
C ALA A 130 -3.52 -6.26 9.10
N ALA A 131 -4.78 -6.04 9.47
CA ALA A 131 -5.64 -7.09 10.01
C ALA A 131 -5.87 -8.23 9.01
N MET A 132 -6.09 -7.91 7.73
CA MET A 132 -6.31 -8.93 6.69
C MET A 132 -5.05 -9.74 6.39
N LEU A 133 -3.87 -9.12 6.39
CA LEU A 133 -2.60 -9.83 6.23
C LEU A 133 -2.31 -10.74 7.43
N ALA A 134 -2.54 -10.25 8.64
CA ALA A 134 -2.34 -11.04 9.86
C ALA A 134 -3.29 -12.26 9.98
N MET A 135 -4.44 -12.24 9.30
CA MET A 135 -5.36 -13.38 9.23
C MET A 135 -5.00 -14.39 8.13
N ALA A 136 -4.17 -13.99 7.17
CA ALA A 136 -3.73 -14.81 6.05
C ALA A 136 -2.37 -15.49 6.29
N ALA A 137 -1.64 -15.05 7.32
CA ALA A 137 -0.40 -15.65 7.83
C ALA A 137 -0.71 -16.80 8.82
#